data_AF-A0A8J7JKD9-F1
#
_entry.id   AF-A0A8J7JKD9-F1
#
_cell.length_a   1.000
_cell.length_b   1.000
_cell.length_c   1.000
_cell.angle_alpha   90.00
_cell.angle_beta   90.00
_cell.angle_gamma   90.00
#
_symmetry.space_group_name_H-M   'P 1'
#
loop_
_entity.id
_entity.type
_entity.pdbx_description
1 polymer ?
#
loop_
_entity_poly.entity_id
_entity_poly.type
_entity_poly.pdbx_seq_one_letter_code
_entity_poly.pdbx_strand_id
1 'polypeptide(L)'
;MSVHPEVIPKFHPPDFSLPFFADRPIVRVEAAPHDGVLPDNFHATSNHPEYLQVGEGRWLLAAESRMDCVLVLRGDEIEVVEPRRVKKGDPVVLGRRENGEDGIYLHVTGFQPLLEKDPDKFSFRNRGTRETPFSRSYDELYQVLRYDRDNGCIAWVLGPAVAFDHDSRNAMEGLIDSGYCHVVLAGNALATHDLEASRFRTGLGQDIYTQAVQPLGHYNHLDMINEVRRKGGIANAIEGLGLRDGIMYACEKKKIPYVLAGSIRDDGPLPEVIGDVYRAQDEMRVYARQATTVIALATQLHSIAFGNMVPSYRVQPDGTVRPVYFYVVDMTEFCVDKLANRGSAQAQGILTNAQDFVVNLWNNLKLTEP
;
A
#
# COMPACT_ATOMS: atom_id res chain seq x y z
N MET A 1 -22.67 -1.33 19.91
CA MET A 1 -22.67 0.10 19.53
C MET A 1 -23.13 0.18 18.09
N SER A 2 -24.20 0.93 17.82
CA SER A 2 -24.72 1.16 16.47
C SER A 2 -23.61 1.74 15.59
N VAL A 3 -23.34 1.08 14.46
CA VAL A 3 -22.34 1.48 13.46
C VAL A 3 -22.62 2.94 13.06
N HIS A 4 -21.62 3.79 13.20
CA HIS A 4 -21.69 5.20 12.84
C HIS A 4 -22.00 5.37 11.33
N PRO A 5 -22.60 6.50 10.92
CA PRO A 5 -22.84 6.81 9.51
C PRO A 5 -21.55 6.69 8.70
N GLU A 6 -21.61 5.85 7.66
CA GLU A 6 -20.60 5.51 6.62
C GLU A 6 -19.12 5.76 6.96
N VAL A 7 -18.46 4.74 7.52
CA VAL A 7 -16.99 4.63 7.70
C VAL A 7 -16.22 4.94 6.41
N ILE A 8 -16.82 4.63 5.26
CA ILE A 8 -16.30 4.85 3.92
C ILE A 8 -17.10 5.96 3.25
N PRO A 9 -16.50 7.13 2.93
CA PRO A 9 -17.23 8.24 2.33
C PRO A 9 -17.70 7.88 0.92
N LYS A 10 -18.91 8.33 0.58
CA LYS A 10 -19.48 8.19 -0.75
C LYS A 10 -18.69 9.02 -1.77
N PHE A 11 -18.44 8.44 -2.95
CA PHE A 11 -17.86 9.17 -4.07
C PHE A 11 -18.90 10.07 -4.78
N HIS A 12 -18.51 11.30 -5.04
CA HIS A 12 -19.27 12.28 -5.81
C HIS A 12 -18.63 12.45 -7.19
N PRO A 13 -19.16 11.83 -8.26
CA PRO A 13 -18.59 12.00 -9.60
C PRO A 13 -18.77 13.45 -10.11
N PRO A 14 -17.93 13.91 -11.05
CA PRO A 14 -18.11 15.22 -11.68
C PRO A 14 -19.43 15.30 -12.43
N ASP A 15 -20.12 16.44 -12.34
CA ASP A 15 -21.28 16.72 -13.17
C ASP A 15 -20.84 17.27 -14.53
N PHE A 16 -20.69 16.38 -15.50
CA PHE A 16 -20.27 16.73 -16.86
C PHE A 16 -21.34 17.50 -17.67
N SER A 17 -22.54 17.72 -17.12
CA SER A 17 -23.54 18.60 -17.75
C SER A 17 -23.30 20.09 -17.50
N LEU A 18 -22.40 20.42 -16.55
CA LEU A 18 -22.11 21.81 -16.21
C LEU A 18 -21.48 22.56 -17.41
N PRO A 19 -21.77 23.87 -17.55
CA PRO A 19 -21.22 24.69 -18.64
C PRO A 19 -19.68 24.65 -18.74
N PHE A 20 -19.01 24.41 -17.61
CA PHE A 20 -17.56 24.22 -17.56
C PHE A 20 -17.05 23.09 -18.50
N PHE A 21 -17.88 22.08 -18.79
CA PHE A 21 -17.53 20.92 -19.61
C PHE A 21 -18.08 20.96 -21.04
N ALA A 22 -18.96 21.91 -21.38
CA ALA A 22 -19.76 21.89 -22.62
C ALA A 22 -18.93 21.90 -23.91
N ASP A 23 -17.74 22.50 -23.90
CA ASP A 23 -16.86 22.67 -25.07
C ASP A 23 -15.48 22.00 -24.92
N ARG A 24 -15.38 21.01 -24.02
CA ARG A 24 -14.11 20.29 -23.82
C ARG A 24 -13.83 19.35 -25.00
N PRO A 25 -12.58 19.28 -25.48
CA PRO A 25 -12.24 18.49 -26.65
C PRO A 25 -12.23 17.00 -26.31
N ILE A 26 -12.44 16.17 -27.33
CA ILE A 26 -12.13 14.74 -27.23
C ILE A 26 -10.61 14.60 -27.04
N VAL A 27 -10.22 13.71 -26.13
CA VAL A 27 -8.83 13.43 -25.81
C VAL A 27 -8.04 13.01 -27.05
N ARG A 28 -6.81 13.49 -27.16
CA ARG A 28 -5.90 13.10 -28.24
C ARG A 28 -5.09 11.88 -27.83
N VAL A 29 -4.83 11.01 -28.80
CA VAL A 29 -3.92 9.87 -28.65
C VAL A 29 -2.89 9.87 -29.78
N GLU A 30 -1.70 9.34 -29.50
CA GLU A 30 -0.66 9.10 -30.49
C GLU A 30 0.00 7.75 -30.27
N ALA A 31 0.37 7.10 -31.36
CA ALA A 31 1.05 5.81 -31.33
C ALA A 31 2.45 5.97 -30.73
N ALA A 32 2.77 5.16 -29.71
CA ALA A 32 4.12 5.12 -29.15
C ALA A 32 5.16 4.78 -30.24
N PRO A 33 6.25 5.55 -30.38
CA PRO A 33 7.20 5.40 -31.48
C PRO A 33 8.03 4.11 -31.40
N HIS A 34 8.34 3.66 -30.18
CA HIS A 34 9.12 2.46 -29.89
C HIS A 34 8.67 1.81 -28.57
N ASP A 35 9.06 0.56 -28.35
CA ASP A 35 8.91 -0.10 -27.05
C ASP A 35 9.63 0.73 -25.97
N GLY A 36 8.93 1.03 -24.88
CA GLY A 36 9.47 1.79 -23.76
C GLY A 36 9.58 3.30 -23.98
N VAL A 37 9.14 3.83 -25.14
CA VAL A 37 9.26 5.24 -25.50
C VAL A 37 7.88 5.86 -25.68
N LEU A 38 7.64 6.96 -24.97
CA LEU A 38 6.39 7.70 -25.01
C LEU A 38 6.42 8.76 -26.13
N PRO A 39 5.29 9.08 -26.77
CA PRO A 39 5.22 10.22 -27.68
C PRO A 39 5.44 11.53 -26.92
N ASP A 40 5.83 12.57 -27.65
CA ASP A 40 5.91 13.92 -27.09
C ASP A 40 4.54 14.35 -26.54
N ASN A 41 4.55 15.16 -25.47
CA ASN A 41 3.33 15.65 -24.83
C ASN A 41 2.38 14.57 -24.27
N PHE A 42 2.87 13.35 -23.99
CA PHE A 42 2.11 12.33 -23.27
C PHE A 42 1.54 12.85 -21.94
N HIS A 43 0.38 12.34 -21.52
CA HIS A 43 -0.16 12.59 -20.19
C HIS A 43 0.47 11.64 -19.17
N ALA A 44 1.04 12.21 -18.09
CA ALA A 44 1.55 11.44 -16.96
C ALA A 44 0.47 11.38 -15.89
N THR A 45 0.10 10.17 -15.48
CA THR A 45 -0.97 9.97 -14.49
C THR A 45 -0.53 10.40 -13.10
N SER A 46 -1.48 10.94 -12.36
CA SER A 46 -1.43 11.08 -10.91
C SER A 46 -1.80 9.75 -10.23
N ASN A 47 -2.19 9.80 -8.96
CA ASN A 47 -2.84 8.70 -8.25
C ASN A 47 -4.36 8.92 -8.05
N HIS A 48 -4.92 10.05 -8.46
CA HIS A 48 -6.33 10.42 -8.26
C HIS A 48 -7.24 9.91 -9.40
N PRO A 49 -8.57 9.98 -9.23
CA PRO A 49 -9.52 9.69 -10.32
C PRO A 49 -9.30 10.62 -11.51
N GLU A 50 -9.05 10.03 -12.68
CA GLU A 50 -8.85 10.76 -13.93
C GLU A 50 -9.89 10.32 -14.95
N TYR A 51 -10.50 11.29 -15.62
CA TYR A 51 -11.50 11.07 -16.65
C TYR A 51 -10.96 11.49 -18.02
N LEU A 52 -11.25 10.66 -19.03
CA LEU A 52 -10.96 10.96 -20.43
C LEU A 52 -12.25 11.22 -21.20
N GLN A 53 -12.30 12.33 -21.92
CA GLN A 53 -13.39 12.59 -22.84
C GLN A 53 -13.16 11.84 -24.16
N VAL A 54 -13.92 10.77 -24.38
CA VAL A 54 -13.77 9.91 -25.59
C VAL A 54 -14.80 10.21 -26.67
N GLY A 55 -15.77 11.08 -26.37
CA GLY A 55 -16.80 11.58 -27.28
C GLY A 55 -17.42 12.86 -26.71
N GLU A 56 -18.22 13.58 -27.50
CA GLU A 56 -18.92 14.78 -27.02
C GLU A 56 -19.76 14.47 -25.76
N GLY A 57 -19.42 15.11 -24.64
CA GLY A 57 -20.05 14.88 -23.33
C GLY A 57 -19.82 13.50 -22.70
N ARG A 58 -19.07 12.61 -23.37
CA ARG A 58 -18.82 11.24 -22.91
C ARG A 58 -17.45 11.14 -22.24
N TRP A 59 -17.48 11.06 -20.91
CA TRP A 59 -16.28 10.95 -20.06
C TRP A 59 -16.17 9.56 -19.44
N LEU A 60 -15.00 8.95 -19.57
CA LEU A 60 -14.67 7.65 -19.00
C LEU A 60 -13.69 7.80 -17.85
N LEU A 61 -14.03 7.25 -16.69
CA LEU A 61 -13.13 7.14 -15.54
C LEU A 61 -12.08 6.05 -15.82
N ALA A 62 -10.81 6.35 -15.61
CA ALA A 62 -9.78 5.31 -15.51
C ALA A 62 -10.12 4.40 -14.31
N ALA A 63 -10.37 3.10 -14.52
CA ALA A 63 -10.78 2.22 -13.43
C ALA A 63 -9.60 1.85 -12.49
N GLU A 64 -8.38 1.92 -13.02
CA GLU A 64 -7.15 1.80 -12.28
C GLU A 64 -6.37 3.12 -12.34
N SER A 65 -5.48 3.33 -11.37
CA SER A 65 -4.53 4.44 -11.41
C SER A 65 -3.21 4.03 -10.74
N ARG A 66 -2.14 4.73 -11.11
CA ARG A 66 -0.78 4.60 -10.60
C ARG A 66 -0.05 5.88 -10.99
N MET A 67 0.62 6.54 -10.05
CA MET A 67 1.40 7.73 -10.39
C MET A 67 2.58 7.40 -11.31
N ASP A 68 3.00 8.40 -12.09
CA ASP A 68 4.13 8.31 -13.03
C ASP A 68 3.95 7.22 -14.11
N CYS A 69 2.71 6.95 -14.51
CA CYS A 69 2.36 6.08 -15.63
C CYS A 69 1.76 6.89 -16.79
N VAL A 70 1.34 6.19 -17.84
CA VAL A 70 0.58 6.77 -18.95
C VAL A 70 -0.73 6.05 -19.14
N LEU A 71 -1.69 6.73 -19.76
CA LEU A 71 -2.95 6.13 -20.18
C LEU A 71 -2.83 5.66 -21.63
N VAL A 72 -3.14 4.39 -21.86
CA VAL A 72 -3.29 3.82 -23.20
C VAL A 72 -4.78 3.60 -23.43
N LEU A 73 -5.33 4.25 -24.47
CA LEU A 73 -6.77 4.26 -24.76
C LEU A 73 -7.08 3.40 -25.99
N ARG A 74 -7.76 2.26 -25.79
CA ARG A 74 -8.18 1.34 -26.87
C ARG A 74 -9.69 1.30 -26.97
N GLY A 75 -10.25 2.12 -27.85
CA GLY A 75 -11.70 2.30 -27.92
C GLY A 75 -12.19 2.95 -26.62
N ASP A 76 -12.94 2.20 -25.82
CA ASP A 76 -13.48 2.65 -24.53
C ASP A 76 -12.74 2.04 -23.32
N GLU A 77 -11.63 1.33 -23.55
CA GLU A 77 -10.82 0.75 -22.49
C GLU A 77 -9.60 1.64 -22.20
N ILE A 78 -9.41 1.98 -20.92
CA ILE A 78 -8.29 2.78 -20.42
C ILE A 78 -7.37 1.87 -19.63
N GLU A 79 -6.15 1.66 -20.13
CA GLU A 79 -5.10 0.95 -19.43
C GLU A 79 -4.10 1.93 -18.83
N VAL A 80 -3.73 1.72 -17.56
CA VAL A 80 -2.65 2.48 -16.90
C VAL A 80 -1.34 1.70 -16.98
N VAL A 81 -0.42 2.20 -17.81
CA VAL A 81 0.77 1.46 -18.23
C VAL A 81 2.04 2.19 -17.79
N GLU A 82 2.97 1.49 -17.14
CA GLU A 82 4.29 2.04 -16.87
C GLU A 82 5.02 2.28 -18.18
N PRO A 83 5.82 3.36 -18.31
CA PRO A 83 6.56 3.64 -19.53
C PRO A 83 7.38 2.45 -20.04
N ARG A 84 8.02 1.68 -19.14
CA ARG A 84 8.80 0.47 -19.50
C ARG A 84 7.99 -0.66 -20.15
N ARG A 85 6.66 -0.64 -20.02
CA ARG A 85 5.74 -1.67 -20.55
C ARG A 85 5.05 -1.24 -21.83
N VAL A 86 5.10 0.05 -22.17
CA VAL A 86 4.53 0.59 -23.42
C VAL A 86 5.18 -0.11 -24.61
N LYS A 87 4.36 -0.51 -25.57
CA LYS A 87 4.76 -1.15 -26.82
C LYS A 87 4.64 -0.18 -27.98
N LYS A 88 5.51 -0.34 -28.97
CA LYS A 88 5.42 0.41 -30.21
C LYS A 88 4.01 0.28 -30.80
N GLY A 89 3.38 1.41 -31.11
CA GLY A 89 2.03 1.46 -31.66
C GLY A 89 0.92 1.62 -30.62
N ASP A 90 1.22 1.56 -29.32
CA ASP A 90 0.22 1.79 -28.28
C ASP A 90 -0.37 3.22 -28.39
N PRO A 91 -1.69 3.38 -28.38
CA PRO A 91 -2.35 4.69 -28.46
C PRO A 91 -2.27 5.41 -27.10
N VAL A 92 -1.16 6.12 -26.88
CA VAL A 92 -0.88 6.84 -25.64
C VAL A 92 -1.63 8.17 -25.65
N VAL A 93 -2.33 8.47 -24.56
CA VAL A 93 -3.03 9.74 -24.34
C VAL A 93 -2.05 10.91 -24.27
N LEU A 94 -2.41 12.00 -24.95
CA LEU A 94 -1.66 13.25 -25.00
C LEU A 94 -2.37 14.35 -24.22
N GLY A 95 -1.59 15.19 -23.54
CA GLY A 95 -2.10 16.34 -22.81
C GLY A 95 -1.33 16.59 -21.53
N ARG A 96 -1.26 17.86 -21.11
CA ARG A 96 -0.60 18.27 -19.86
C ARG A 96 -1.56 19.00 -18.92
N ARG A 97 -2.74 19.38 -19.41
CA ARG A 97 -3.75 20.14 -18.67
C ARG A 97 -4.85 19.19 -18.22
N GLU A 98 -5.20 19.32 -16.95
CA GLU A 98 -5.99 18.34 -16.21
C GLU A 98 -7.35 18.87 -15.73
N ASN A 99 -7.76 20.05 -16.20
CA ASN A 99 -9.09 20.61 -15.92
C ASN A 99 -10.04 20.49 -17.13
N GLY A 100 -9.80 19.48 -17.96
CA GLY A 100 -10.58 19.16 -19.16
C GLY A 100 -10.09 19.82 -20.45
N GLU A 101 -9.12 20.74 -20.40
CA GLU A 101 -8.65 21.49 -21.59
C GLU A 101 -8.05 20.60 -22.68
N ASP A 102 -7.49 19.45 -22.31
CA ASP A 102 -6.93 18.45 -23.23
C ASP A 102 -7.84 17.20 -23.35
N GLY A 103 -9.09 17.29 -22.88
CA GLY A 103 -9.99 16.13 -22.77
C GLY A 103 -9.64 15.20 -21.60
N ILE A 104 -8.85 15.70 -20.64
CA ILE A 104 -8.40 15.00 -19.43
C ILE A 104 -8.86 15.80 -18.22
N TYR A 105 -9.58 15.17 -17.30
CA TYR A 105 -10.07 15.81 -16.08
C TYR A 105 -9.66 15.04 -14.83
N LEU A 106 -8.87 15.68 -13.97
CA LEU A 106 -8.41 15.16 -12.69
C LEU A 106 -9.39 15.54 -11.58
N HIS A 107 -10.00 14.55 -10.94
CA HIS A 107 -11.04 14.77 -9.92
C HIS A 107 -10.52 14.51 -8.50
N VAL A 108 -9.97 15.54 -7.87
CA VAL A 108 -9.34 15.44 -6.54
C VAL A 108 -10.30 15.60 -5.35
N THR A 109 -11.51 16.12 -5.58
CA THR A 109 -12.48 16.44 -4.52
C THR A 109 -13.60 15.40 -4.39
N GLY A 110 -13.52 14.29 -5.12
CA GLY A 110 -14.61 13.31 -5.19
C GLY A 110 -15.01 12.63 -3.88
N PHE A 111 -14.18 12.72 -2.84
CA PHE A 111 -14.48 12.20 -1.49
C PHE A 111 -14.61 13.31 -0.43
N GLN A 112 -14.48 14.59 -0.81
CA GLN A 112 -14.64 15.68 0.13
C GLN A 112 -16.13 15.90 0.43
N PRO A 113 -16.50 16.18 1.70
CA PRO A 113 -17.84 16.65 2.01
C PRO A 113 -18.13 17.96 1.27
N LEU A 114 -19.32 18.09 0.67
CA LEU A 114 -19.76 19.27 -0.10
C LEU A 114 -19.79 20.61 0.69
N LEU A 115 -19.47 20.58 1.98
CA LEU A 115 -19.60 21.69 2.93
C LEU A 115 -18.31 21.98 3.72
N GLU A 116 -17.14 21.85 3.10
CA GLU A 116 -15.93 22.37 3.73
C GLU A 116 -15.87 23.90 3.59
N LYS A 117 -15.85 24.57 4.75
CA LYS A 117 -15.64 26.02 4.85
C LYS A 117 -14.20 26.35 4.43
N ASP A 118 -14.03 27.52 3.83
CA ASP A 118 -12.71 28.10 3.57
C ASP A 118 -11.82 28.00 4.83
N PRO A 119 -10.57 27.51 4.71
CA PRO A 119 -9.67 27.44 5.84
C PRO A 119 -9.41 28.86 6.40
N ASP A 120 -9.34 28.95 7.74
CA ASP A 120 -9.05 30.22 8.42
C ASP A 120 -7.72 30.80 7.94
N LYS A 121 -7.66 32.14 7.78
CA LYS A 121 -6.48 32.87 7.27
C LYS A 121 -5.23 32.74 8.15
N PHE A 122 -5.38 32.31 9.40
CA PHE A 122 -4.27 32.06 10.33
C PHE A 122 -4.57 30.78 11.13
N SER A 123 -3.70 29.78 10.98
CA SER A 123 -3.85 28.48 11.62
C SER A 123 -2.49 27.95 12.10
N PHE A 124 -2.50 27.28 13.25
CA PHE A 124 -1.36 26.52 13.77
C PHE A 124 -1.53 25.03 13.43
N ARG A 125 -0.43 24.27 13.37
CA ARG A 125 -0.43 22.80 13.18
C ARG A 125 -1.03 22.30 11.85
N ASN A 126 -0.68 22.95 10.74
CA ASN A 126 -1.10 22.54 9.39
C ASN A 126 -0.42 21.26 8.86
N ARG A 127 0.49 20.66 9.64
CA ARG A 127 1.17 19.40 9.34
C ARG A 127 1.29 18.55 10.60
N GLY A 128 1.18 17.23 10.44
CA GLY A 128 1.45 16.28 11.51
C GLY A 128 2.91 16.35 11.93
N THR A 129 3.17 16.39 13.23
CA THR A 129 4.51 16.38 13.85
C THR A 129 4.49 15.38 15.01
N ARG A 130 5.65 15.15 15.66
CA ARG A 130 5.72 14.37 16.91
C ARG A 130 4.75 14.83 18.02
N GLU A 131 4.26 16.07 17.95
CA GLU A 131 3.32 16.64 18.93
C GLU A 131 1.85 16.43 18.57
N THR A 132 1.57 15.74 17.46
CA THR A 132 0.21 15.50 16.98
C THR A 132 -0.40 14.30 17.71
N PRO A 133 -1.52 14.46 18.44
CA PRO A 133 -2.21 13.34 19.04
C PRO A 133 -3.00 12.56 17.98
N PHE A 134 -2.93 11.22 18.05
CA PHE A 134 -3.53 10.33 17.04
C PHE A 134 -4.78 9.59 17.54
N SER A 135 -5.35 9.91 18.72
CA SER A 135 -6.45 9.12 19.31
C SER A 135 -7.65 8.97 18.38
N ARG A 136 -8.14 10.08 17.80
CA ARG A 136 -9.22 10.06 16.82
C ARG A 136 -8.83 9.33 15.53
N SER A 137 -7.58 9.50 15.09
CA SER A 137 -7.04 8.79 13.93
C SER A 137 -7.03 7.27 14.12
N TYR A 138 -6.71 6.80 15.33
CA TYR A 138 -6.82 5.40 15.70
C TYR A 138 -8.28 4.94 15.71
N ASP A 139 -9.21 5.72 16.28
CA ASP A 139 -10.63 5.38 16.27
C ASP A 139 -11.16 5.17 14.84
N GLU A 140 -10.84 6.09 13.93
CA GLU A 140 -11.18 6.00 12.51
C GLU A 140 -10.51 4.80 11.84
N LEU A 141 -9.21 4.60 12.06
CA LEU A 141 -8.46 3.43 11.57
C LEU A 141 -9.09 2.11 12.03
N TYR A 142 -9.50 1.99 13.29
CA TYR A 142 -10.13 0.77 13.81
C TYR A 142 -11.45 0.49 13.09
N GLN A 143 -12.26 1.52 12.79
CA GLN A 143 -13.50 1.33 12.04
C GLN A 143 -13.23 0.91 10.60
N VAL A 144 -12.26 1.56 9.94
CA VAL A 144 -11.84 1.20 8.58
C VAL A 144 -11.36 -0.24 8.53
N LEU A 145 -10.48 -0.65 9.45
CA LEU A 145 -9.97 -2.03 9.49
C LEU A 145 -11.07 -3.06 9.79
N ARG A 146 -12.03 -2.75 10.67
CA ARG A 146 -13.19 -3.63 10.91
C ARG A 146 -14.06 -3.79 9.68
N TYR A 147 -14.29 -2.71 8.93
CA TYR A 147 -15.05 -2.77 7.69
C TYR A 147 -14.28 -3.54 6.60
N ASP A 148 -13.01 -3.20 6.37
CA ASP A 148 -12.18 -3.79 5.31
C ASP A 148 -11.76 -5.23 5.60
N ARG A 149 -11.86 -5.69 6.85
CA ARG A 149 -11.72 -7.12 7.20
C ARG A 149 -12.65 -8.00 6.36
N ASP A 150 -13.88 -7.54 6.16
CA ASP A 150 -14.94 -8.33 5.53
C ASP A 150 -15.33 -7.79 4.14
N ASN A 151 -14.96 -6.54 3.80
CA ASN A 151 -15.43 -5.83 2.60
C ASN A 151 -14.30 -5.20 1.76
N GLY A 152 -13.04 -5.52 2.05
CA GLY A 152 -11.90 -4.85 1.43
C GLY A 152 -10.67 -5.74 1.31
N CYS A 153 -9.54 -5.10 1.04
CA CYS A 153 -8.23 -5.72 1.01
C CYS A 153 -7.24 -4.86 1.81
N ILE A 154 -6.80 -5.40 2.94
CA ILE A 154 -5.87 -4.77 3.87
C ILE A 154 -4.47 -5.28 3.56
N ALA A 155 -3.67 -4.43 2.91
CA ALA A 155 -2.29 -4.71 2.55
C ALA A 155 -1.33 -4.19 3.62
N TRP A 156 -0.44 -5.06 4.11
CA TRP A 156 0.57 -4.71 5.10
C TRP A 156 1.95 -4.65 4.47
N VAL A 157 2.57 -3.47 4.47
CA VAL A 157 3.94 -3.27 3.99
C VAL A 157 4.87 -3.21 5.19
N LEU A 158 5.59 -4.29 5.46
CA LEU A 158 6.24 -4.51 6.76
C LEU A 158 7.77 -4.44 6.68
N GLY A 159 8.37 -3.72 7.63
CA GLY A 159 9.81 -3.74 7.92
C GLY A 159 10.18 -4.76 9.00
N PRO A 160 11.46 -5.17 9.09
CA PRO A 160 11.90 -6.18 10.05
C PRO A 160 11.73 -5.77 11.52
N ALA A 161 11.54 -4.48 11.82
CA ALA A 161 11.32 -3.99 13.18
C ALA A 161 10.13 -4.67 13.89
N VAL A 162 9.12 -5.14 13.14
CA VAL A 162 7.96 -5.86 13.67
C VAL A 162 8.31 -7.28 14.16
N ALA A 163 9.43 -7.84 13.71
CA ALA A 163 9.88 -9.17 14.11
C ALA A 163 10.90 -9.15 15.27
N PHE A 164 11.44 -7.97 15.63
CA PHE A 164 12.48 -7.83 16.65
C PHE A 164 11.96 -7.71 18.08
N ASP A 165 10.63 -7.62 18.26
CA ASP A 165 9.99 -7.59 19.56
C ASP A 165 8.89 -8.67 19.65
N HIS A 166 8.87 -9.37 20.78
CA HIS A 166 7.93 -10.46 21.05
C HIS A 166 6.46 -10.04 20.94
N ASP A 167 6.08 -8.90 21.52
CA ASP A 167 4.68 -8.50 21.62
C ASP A 167 4.16 -7.97 20.29
N SER A 168 4.97 -7.22 19.55
CA SER A 168 4.66 -6.75 18.21
C SER A 168 4.49 -7.90 17.21
N ARG A 169 5.36 -8.92 17.30
CA ARG A 169 5.28 -10.15 16.49
C ARG A 169 4.00 -10.93 16.78
N ASN A 170 3.68 -11.14 18.06
CA ASN A 170 2.46 -11.82 18.47
C ASN A 170 1.20 -11.04 18.10
N ALA A 171 1.24 -9.71 18.22
CA ALA A 171 0.13 -8.86 17.83
C ALA A 171 -0.12 -8.91 16.31
N MET A 172 0.93 -8.90 15.49
CA MET A 172 0.81 -9.05 14.04
C MET A 172 0.26 -10.44 13.64
N GLU A 173 0.73 -11.51 14.29
CA GLU A 173 0.16 -12.85 14.13
C GLU A 173 -1.34 -12.86 14.47
N GLY A 174 -1.74 -12.23 15.58
CA GLY A 174 -3.16 -12.11 15.97
C GLY A 174 -4.01 -11.35 14.95
N LEU A 175 -3.48 -10.27 14.36
CA LEU A 175 -4.14 -9.52 13.29
C LEU A 175 -4.33 -10.38 12.04
N ILE A 176 -3.32 -11.16 11.64
CA ILE A 176 -3.41 -12.11 10.52
C ILE A 176 -4.46 -13.19 10.82
N ASP A 177 -4.38 -13.82 11.99
CA ASP A 177 -5.28 -14.91 12.37
C ASP A 177 -6.74 -14.46 12.42
N SER A 178 -6.98 -13.17 12.71
CA SER A 178 -8.31 -12.56 12.83
C SER A 178 -8.82 -11.90 11.54
N GLY A 179 -8.12 -12.06 10.41
CA GLY A 179 -8.55 -11.57 9.09
C GLY A 179 -8.24 -10.09 8.80
N TYR A 180 -7.50 -9.40 9.68
CA TYR A 180 -7.11 -7.99 9.46
C TYR A 180 -5.87 -7.84 8.55
N CYS A 181 -5.46 -8.90 7.87
CA CYS A 181 -4.35 -8.90 6.91
C CYS A 181 -4.73 -9.78 5.72
N HIS A 182 -4.70 -9.19 4.52
CA HIS A 182 -5.02 -9.89 3.27
C HIS A 182 -3.79 -10.16 2.42
N VAL A 183 -2.70 -9.42 2.63
CA VAL A 183 -1.42 -9.62 1.97
C VAL A 183 -0.29 -8.96 2.77
N VAL A 184 0.88 -9.60 2.80
CA VAL A 184 2.11 -9.02 3.36
C VAL A 184 3.11 -8.69 2.24
N LEU A 185 3.60 -7.47 2.22
CA LEU A 185 4.63 -6.98 1.31
C LEU A 185 5.86 -6.65 2.15
N ALA A 186 6.97 -7.33 1.91
CA ALA A 186 8.17 -7.17 2.71
C ALA A 186 9.43 -7.48 1.90
N GLY A 187 10.55 -7.63 2.59
CA GLY A 187 11.80 -8.14 2.01
C GLY A 187 12.36 -9.28 2.84
N ASN A 188 13.51 -9.81 2.39
CA ASN A 188 14.20 -10.95 3.00
C ASN A 188 14.39 -10.81 4.52
N ALA A 189 14.73 -9.61 4.99
CA ALA A 189 15.01 -9.35 6.40
C ALA A 189 13.81 -9.62 7.32
N LEU A 190 12.59 -9.22 6.95
CA LEU A 190 11.41 -9.48 7.79
C LEU A 190 11.19 -10.98 7.96
N ALA A 191 11.09 -11.70 6.84
CA ALA A 191 10.81 -13.13 6.85
C ALA A 191 11.91 -13.92 7.56
N THR A 192 13.18 -13.55 7.34
CA THR A 192 14.33 -14.17 8.00
C THR A 192 14.26 -14.00 9.51
N HIS A 193 14.09 -12.78 10.00
CA HIS A 193 14.10 -12.50 11.43
C HIS A 193 12.83 -12.97 12.15
N ASP A 194 11.70 -13.05 11.46
CA ASP A 194 10.49 -13.68 12.01
C ASP A 194 10.67 -15.20 12.23
N LEU A 195 11.35 -15.88 11.29
CA LEU A 195 11.68 -17.30 11.43
C LEU A 195 12.80 -17.53 12.46
N GLU A 196 13.79 -16.64 12.51
CA GLU A 196 14.85 -16.62 13.54
C GLU A 196 14.21 -16.51 14.93
N ALA A 197 13.26 -15.59 15.10
CA ALA A 197 12.49 -15.41 16.32
C ALA A 197 11.73 -16.69 16.71
N SER A 198 11.07 -17.37 15.76
CA SER A 198 10.36 -18.63 16.06
C SER A 198 11.31 -19.72 16.56
N ARG A 199 12.47 -19.86 15.92
CA ARG A 199 13.40 -20.97 16.18
C ARG A 199 14.32 -20.72 17.38
N PHE A 200 14.89 -19.53 17.46
CA PHE A 200 15.95 -19.17 18.40
C PHE A 200 15.51 -18.16 19.44
N ARG A 201 14.30 -17.57 19.29
CA ARG A 201 13.80 -16.44 20.09
C ARG A 201 14.69 -15.21 20.00
N THR A 202 15.40 -15.05 18.89
CA THR A 202 16.28 -13.90 18.65
C THR A 202 15.94 -13.15 17.36
N GLY A 203 16.29 -11.87 17.35
CA GLY A 203 16.46 -11.08 16.14
C GLY A 203 17.88 -10.54 16.09
N LEU A 204 18.65 -10.89 15.06
CA LEU A 204 20.09 -10.58 14.96
C LEU A 204 20.88 -11.06 16.19
N GLY A 205 20.49 -12.19 16.77
CA GLY A 205 21.17 -12.77 17.93
C GLY A 205 20.84 -12.14 19.29
N GLN A 206 19.95 -11.15 19.34
CA GLN A 206 19.42 -10.58 20.58
C GLN A 206 18.06 -11.19 20.89
N ASP A 207 17.83 -11.62 22.13
CA ASP A 207 16.56 -12.19 22.56
C ASP A 207 15.43 -11.15 22.41
N ILE A 208 14.36 -11.52 21.70
CA ILE A 208 13.28 -10.60 21.30
C ILE A 208 12.40 -10.11 22.46
N TYR A 209 12.55 -10.67 23.65
CA TYR A 209 11.81 -10.25 24.84
C TYR A 209 12.72 -9.53 25.84
N THR A 210 13.80 -10.20 26.26
CA THR A 210 14.72 -9.70 27.29
C THR A 210 15.76 -8.72 26.76
N GLN A 211 15.92 -8.62 25.45
CA GLN A 211 16.95 -7.80 24.79
C GLN A 211 18.39 -8.20 25.17
N ALA A 212 18.59 -9.40 25.74
CA ALA A 212 19.91 -9.92 26.04
C ALA A 212 20.59 -10.49 24.77
N VAL A 213 21.85 -10.15 24.55
CA VAL A 213 22.64 -10.71 23.44
C VAL A 213 22.98 -12.17 23.74
N GLN A 214 22.67 -13.07 22.81
CA GLN A 214 22.97 -14.49 22.95
C GLN A 214 24.39 -14.81 22.50
N PRO A 215 25.12 -15.71 23.20
CA PRO A 215 26.40 -16.23 22.73
C PRO A 215 26.27 -16.80 21.31
N LEU A 216 27.14 -16.36 20.40
CA LEU A 216 27.12 -16.73 18.97
C LEU A 216 25.82 -16.36 18.22
N GLY A 217 24.96 -15.51 18.79
CA GLY A 217 23.66 -15.19 18.21
C GLY A 217 23.71 -14.56 16.80
N HIS A 218 24.84 -13.97 16.40
CA HIS A 218 25.02 -13.45 15.04
C HIS A 218 24.92 -14.53 13.96
N TYR A 219 25.07 -15.83 14.30
CA TYR A 219 24.82 -16.93 13.37
C TYR A 219 23.34 -17.31 13.23
N ASN A 220 22.47 -16.95 14.18
CA ASN A 220 21.10 -17.48 14.24
C ASN A 220 20.30 -17.21 12.95
N HIS A 221 20.35 -15.98 12.42
CA HIS A 221 19.68 -15.64 11.16
C HIS A 221 20.28 -16.38 9.95
N LEU A 222 21.60 -16.55 9.91
CA LEU A 222 22.29 -17.29 8.83
C LEU A 222 21.95 -18.78 8.87
N ASP A 223 21.93 -19.37 10.06
CA ASP A 223 21.51 -20.75 10.27
C ASP A 223 20.05 -20.93 9.86
N MET A 224 19.17 -19.99 10.23
CA MET A 224 17.78 -20.02 9.81
C MET A 224 17.64 -19.96 8.29
N ILE A 225 18.31 -19.03 7.60
CA ILE A 225 18.34 -18.95 6.13
C ILE A 225 18.79 -20.29 5.53
N ASN A 226 19.90 -20.84 6.03
CA ASN A 226 20.47 -22.08 5.53
C ASN A 226 19.49 -23.26 5.69
N GLU A 227 18.74 -23.30 6.79
CA GLU A 227 17.72 -24.31 7.07
C GLU A 227 16.51 -24.17 6.14
N VAL A 228 16.03 -22.95 5.90
CA VAL A 228 14.96 -22.72 4.91
C VAL A 228 15.38 -23.18 3.53
N ARG A 229 16.58 -22.80 3.10
CA ARG A 229 17.14 -23.22 1.80
C ARG A 229 17.31 -24.73 1.72
N ARG A 230 17.79 -25.39 2.78
CA ARG A 230 17.94 -26.86 2.85
C ARG A 230 16.60 -27.58 2.72
N LYS A 231 15.53 -27.01 3.28
CA LYS A 231 14.16 -27.55 3.20
C LYS A 231 13.41 -27.13 1.93
N GLY A 232 14.00 -26.26 1.12
CA GLY A 232 13.47 -25.85 -0.18
C GLY A 232 12.38 -24.78 -0.12
N GLY A 233 12.19 -24.10 1.01
CA GLY A 233 11.21 -23.03 1.16
C GLY A 233 10.70 -22.84 2.59
N ILE A 234 10.09 -21.70 2.85
CA ILE A 234 9.55 -21.24 4.14
C ILE A 234 8.49 -22.22 4.65
N ALA A 235 7.52 -22.61 3.82
CA ALA A 235 6.47 -23.55 4.21
C ALA A 235 7.04 -24.90 4.69
N ASN A 236 7.96 -25.48 3.92
CA ASN A 236 8.64 -26.74 4.27
C ASN A 236 9.52 -26.57 5.52
N ALA A 237 10.10 -25.38 5.72
CA ALA A 237 10.89 -25.06 6.90
C ALA A 237 10.05 -24.99 8.17
N ILE A 238 8.93 -24.30 8.11
CA ILE A 238 7.96 -24.20 9.21
C ILE A 238 7.50 -25.60 9.63
N GLU A 239 7.04 -26.42 8.69
CA GLU A 239 6.60 -27.78 8.98
C GLU A 239 7.75 -28.65 9.49
N GLY A 240 8.86 -28.68 8.75
CA GLY A 240 9.97 -29.58 9.02
C GLY A 240 10.84 -29.22 10.22
N LEU A 241 10.67 -28.03 10.80
CA LEU A 241 11.28 -27.63 12.07
C LEU A 241 10.27 -27.56 13.22
N GLY A 242 8.98 -27.74 12.92
CA GLY A 242 7.90 -27.62 13.91
C GLY A 242 7.74 -26.21 14.45
N LEU A 243 7.93 -25.17 13.62
CA LEU A 243 7.67 -23.78 13.99
C LEU A 243 6.16 -23.56 14.10
N ARG A 244 5.70 -22.83 15.13
CA ARG A 244 4.27 -22.75 15.51
C ARG A 244 3.77 -21.34 15.78
N ASP A 245 4.57 -20.32 15.49
CA ASP A 245 4.26 -18.93 15.78
C ASP A 245 4.94 -18.00 14.76
N GLY A 246 4.49 -16.74 14.72
CA GLY A 246 5.07 -15.67 13.91
C GLY A 246 4.27 -15.25 12.70
N ILE A 247 4.78 -14.21 12.05
CA ILE A 247 4.15 -13.55 10.90
C ILE A 247 4.11 -14.51 9.71
N MET A 248 5.23 -15.15 9.37
CA MET A 248 5.33 -16.07 8.24
C MET A 248 4.55 -17.36 8.50
N TYR A 249 4.57 -17.86 9.74
CA TYR A 249 3.75 -19.00 10.17
C TYR A 249 2.26 -18.69 10.02
N ALA A 250 1.80 -17.53 10.51
CA ALA A 250 0.41 -17.11 10.39
C ALA A 250 0.00 -16.97 8.91
N CYS A 251 0.87 -16.40 8.07
CA CYS A 251 0.63 -16.31 6.63
C CYS A 251 0.46 -17.70 5.99
N GLU A 252 1.36 -18.64 6.26
CA GLU A 252 1.28 -20.01 5.73
C GLU A 252 0.05 -20.78 6.23
N LYS A 253 -0.30 -20.61 7.51
CA LYS A 253 -1.47 -21.22 8.16
C LYS A 253 -2.78 -20.69 7.59
N LYS A 254 -2.88 -19.37 7.41
CA LYS A 254 -4.09 -18.67 6.93
C LYS A 254 -4.14 -18.51 5.41
N LYS A 255 -3.10 -18.96 4.70
CA LYS A 255 -2.93 -18.81 3.24
C LYS A 255 -3.00 -17.34 2.82
N ILE A 256 -2.42 -16.47 3.64
CA ILE A 256 -2.23 -15.05 3.29
C ILE A 256 -1.04 -14.98 2.33
N PRO A 257 -1.22 -14.43 1.12
CA PRO A 257 -0.12 -14.24 0.19
C PRO A 257 0.90 -13.26 0.75
N TYR A 258 2.16 -13.46 0.37
CA TYR A 258 3.23 -12.52 0.66
C TYR A 258 4.16 -12.33 -0.53
N VAL A 259 4.69 -11.11 -0.68
CA VAL A 259 5.71 -10.78 -1.68
C VAL A 259 6.97 -10.33 -0.95
N LEU A 260 8.06 -11.06 -1.14
CA LEU A 260 9.37 -10.74 -0.57
C LEU A 260 10.26 -10.14 -1.67
N ALA A 261 10.33 -8.82 -1.73
CA ALA A 261 11.19 -8.12 -2.67
C ALA A 261 12.66 -8.19 -2.21
N GLY A 262 13.55 -8.57 -3.13
CA GLY A 262 14.98 -8.61 -2.87
C GLY A 262 15.60 -7.22 -2.74
N SER A 263 16.69 -7.14 -1.98
CA SER A 263 17.49 -5.94 -1.80
C SER A 263 18.98 -6.26 -1.87
N ILE A 264 19.80 -5.27 -2.24
CA ILE A 264 21.26 -5.39 -2.34
C ILE A 264 21.96 -5.73 -1.01
N ARG A 265 21.23 -5.69 0.11
CA ARG A 265 21.73 -6.02 1.46
C ARG A 265 21.37 -7.43 1.93
N ASP A 266 20.66 -8.21 1.13
CA ASP A 266 20.08 -9.46 1.59
C ASP A 266 21.15 -10.54 1.84
N ASP A 267 21.15 -11.11 3.04
CA ASP A 267 21.89 -12.34 3.36
C ASP A 267 21.12 -13.56 2.85
N GLY A 268 21.81 -14.51 2.21
CA GLY A 268 21.17 -15.71 1.64
C GLY A 268 20.90 -15.59 0.14
N PRO A 269 19.69 -15.18 -0.29
CA PRO A 269 18.44 -14.94 0.46
C PRO A 269 17.59 -16.20 0.69
N LEU A 270 16.42 -16.05 1.34
CA LEU A 270 15.40 -17.11 1.39
C LEU A 270 14.91 -17.46 -0.03
N PRO A 271 14.51 -18.72 -0.31
CA PRO A 271 14.10 -19.16 -1.65
C PRO A 271 12.96 -18.37 -2.29
N GLU A 272 12.03 -17.86 -1.48
CA GLU A 272 10.84 -17.11 -1.90
C GLU A 272 11.14 -15.66 -2.33
N VAL A 273 12.36 -15.17 -2.07
CA VAL A 273 12.73 -13.78 -2.35
C VAL A 273 12.87 -13.55 -3.85
N ILE A 274 12.18 -12.53 -4.35
CA ILE A 274 12.24 -12.11 -5.75
C ILE A 274 13.39 -11.12 -5.91
N GLY A 275 14.54 -11.61 -6.38
CA GLY A 275 15.73 -10.78 -6.60
C GLY A 275 15.63 -9.80 -7.78
N ASP A 276 14.76 -10.05 -8.75
CA ASP A 276 14.47 -9.13 -9.84
C ASP A 276 13.50 -8.04 -9.37
N VAL A 277 13.99 -6.81 -9.26
CA VAL A 277 13.24 -5.67 -8.74
C VAL A 277 12.02 -5.30 -9.58
N TYR A 278 12.05 -5.54 -10.90
CA TYR A 278 10.91 -5.25 -11.77
C TYR A 278 9.85 -6.34 -11.62
N ARG A 279 10.26 -7.61 -11.53
CA ARG A 279 9.32 -8.70 -11.19
C ARG A 279 8.72 -8.49 -9.80
N ALA A 280 9.51 -8.10 -8.81
CA ALA A 280 8.99 -7.82 -7.47
C ALA A 280 7.97 -6.67 -7.50
N GLN A 281 8.26 -5.59 -8.24
CA GLN A 281 7.30 -4.51 -8.46
C GLN A 281 6.01 -5.00 -9.15
N ASP A 282 6.13 -5.82 -10.19
CA ASP A 282 4.99 -6.35 -10.93
C ASP A 282 4.10 -7.23 -10.02
N GLU A 283 4.69 -8.10 -9.20
CA GLU A 283 3.98 -8.91 -8.20
C GLU A 283 3.32 -8.04 -7.11
N MET A 284 4.02 -7.03 -6.61
CA MET A 284 3.44 -6.08 -5.65
C MET A 284 2.26 -5.30 -6.26
N ARG A 285 2.33 -4.96 -7.55
CA ARG A 285 1.27 -4.20 -8.24
C ARG A 285 -0.05 -4.97 -8.32
N VAL A 286 -0.01 -6.31 -8.40
CA VAL A 286 -1.22 -7.15 -8.35
C VAL A 286 -2.04 -6.84 -7.09
N TYR A 287 -1.37 -6.64 -5.96
CA TYR A 287 -2.02 -6.33 -4.68
C TYR A 287 -2.32 -4.84 -4.52
N ALA A 288 -1.46 -3.96 -5.03
CA ALA A 288 -1.71 -2.51 -5.00
C ALA A 288 -3.02 -2.14 -5.72
N ARG A 289 -3.36 -2.86 -6.80
CA ARG A 289 -4.65 -2.71 -7.51
C ARG A 289 -5.85 -3.12 -6.67
N GLN A 290 -5.69 -4.02 -5.71
CA GLN A 290 -6.79 -4.56 -4.90
C GLN A 290 -6.95 -3.83 -3.57
N ALA A 291 -5.87 -3.23 -3.06
CA ALA A 291 -5.84 -2.62 -1.74
C ALA A 291 -6.92 -1.54 -1.58
N THR A 292 -7.67 -1.63 -0.47
CA THR A 292 -8.59 -0.59 0.00
C THR A 292 -8.05 0.10 1.26
N THR A 293 -7.19 -0.61 2.00
CA THR A 293 -6.40 -0.05 3.09
C THR A 293 -4.97 -0.57 3.01
N VAL A 294 -4.00 0.33 3.17
CA VAL A 294 -2.57 0.02 3.21
C VAL A 294 -2.01 0.47 4.54
N ILE A 295 -1.35 -0.43 5.26
CA ILE A 295 -0.59 -0.11 6.47
C ILE A 295 0.89 -0.33 6.18
N ALA A 296 1.64 0.75 6.05
CA ALA A 296 3.07 0.71 5.77
C ALA A 296 3.87 1.04 7.03
N LEU A 297 4.61 0.07 7.55
CA LEU A 297 5.12 0.06 8.92
C LEU A 297 6.64 -0.15 8.96
N ALA A 298 7.36 0.88 9.40
CA ALA A 298 8.81 0.86 9.65
C ALA A 298 9.67 0.35 8.48
N THR A 299 9.32 0.71 7.23
CA THR A 299 10.03 0.25 6.02
C THR A 299 10.03 1.29 4.92
N GLN A 300 10.88 2.31 5.01
CA GLN A 300 10.88 3.43 4.06
C GLN A 300 10.91 3.01 2.59
N LEU A 301 11.81 2.08 2.21
CA LEU A 301 11.96 1.65 0.83
C LEU A 301 10.68 1.00 0.29
N HIS A 302 10.10 0.05 1.03
CA HIS A 302 8.92 -0.68 0.58
C HIS A 302 7.67 0.18 0.67
N SER A 303 7.54 1.02 1.71
CA SER A 303 6.45 1.99 1.84
C SER A 303 6.40 2.93 0.63
N ILE A 304 7.56 3.46 0.22
CA ILE A 304 7.66 4.34 -0.95
C ILE A 304 7.31 3.56 -2.23
N ALA A 305 7.90 2.38 -2.42
CA ALA A 305 7.69 1.59 -3.62
C ALA A 305 6.20 1.24 -3.79
N PHE A 306 5.55 0.76 -2.72
CA PHE A 306 4.13 0.41 -2.74
C PHE A 306 3.24 1.65 -2.86
N GLY A 307 3.56 2.75 -2.16
CA GLY A 307 2.87 4.04 -2.29
C GLY A 307 2.82 4.57 -3.73
N ASN A 308 3.91 4.41 -4.48
CA ASN A 308 3.94 4.78 -5.90
C ASN A 308 3.01 3.91 -6.78
N MET A 309 2.54 2.76 -6.31
CA MET A 309 1.69 1.83 -7.05
C MET A 309 0.21 1.89 -6.64
N VAL A 310 -0.11 2.57 -5.53
CA VAL A 310 -1.44 2.57 -4.93
C VAL A 310 -2.23 3.80 -5.42
N PRO A 311 -3.41 3.60 -6.02
CA PRO A 311 -4.31 4.71 -6.36
C PRO A 311 -4.98 5.29 -5.11
N SER A 312 -5.50 6.50 -5.24
CA SER A 312 -6.25 7.20 -4.20
C SER A 312 -7.73 6.75 -4.11
N TYR A 313 -8.10 5.75 -4.90
CA TYR A 313 -9.47 5.27 -5.05
C TYR A 313 -9.48 3.87 -5.63
N ARG A 314 -10.60 3.18 -5.46
CA ARG A 314 -10.86 1.88 -6.07
C ARG A 314 -12.25 1.87 -6.67
N VAL A 315 -12.33 1.46 -7.93
CA VAL A 315 -13.59 1.05 -8.56
C VAL A 315 -13.87 -0.40 -8.19
N GLN A 316 -14.99 -0.64 -7.53
CA GLN A 316 -15.44 -1.95 -7.07
C GLN A 316 -16.12 -2.73 -8.21
N PRO A 317 -16.28 -4.06 -8.07
CA PRO A 317 -16.94 -4.89 -9.09
C PRO A 317 -18.37 -4.47 -9.43
N ASP A 318 -19.07 -3.82 -8.48
CA ASP A 318 -20.42 -3.28 -8.68
C ASP A 318 -20.46 -1.87 -9.31
N GLY A 319 -19.28 -1.31 -9.65
CA GLY A 319 -19.11 0.03 -10.21
C GLY A 319 -19.05 1.15 -9.18
N THR A 320 -19.20 0.85 -7.89
CA THR A 320 -19.04 1.87 -6.84
C THR A 320 -17.58 2.30 -6.73
N VAL A 321 -17.36 3.58 -6.41
CA VAL A 321 -16.02 4.14 -6.23
C VAL A 321 -15.85 4.48 -4.75
N ARG A 322 -14.75 4.04 -4.15
CA ARG A 322 -14.42 4.30 -2.74
C ARG A 322 -12.96 4.77 -2.59
N PRO A 323 -12.60 5.49 -1.52
CA PRO A 323 -11.22 5.87 -1.30
C PRO A 323 -10.37 4.66 -0.93
N VAL A 324 -9.06 4.81 -1.13
CA VAL A 324 -8.04 3.90 -0.57
C VAL A 324 -7.37 4.62 0.59
N TYR A 325 -7.34 3.97 1.75
CA TYR A 325 -6.66 4.52 2.93
C TYR A 325 -5.20 4.09 2.93
N PHE A 326 -4.29 5.02 3.15
CA PHE A 326 -2.87 4.73 3.25
C PHE A 326 -2.32 5.25 4.56
N TYR A 327 -1.92 4.36 5.47
CA TYR A 327 -1.31 4.72 6.74
C TYR A 327 0.19 4.48 6.69
N VAL A 328 0.97 5.51 7.05
CA VAL A 328 2.44 5.43 7.10
C VAL A 328 2.85 5.55 8.56
N VAL A 329 3.42 4.49 9.09
CA VAL A 329 3.78 4.41 10.51
C VAL A 329 5.28 4.25 10.62
N ASP A 330 5.94 5.26 11.17
CA ASP A 330 7.38 5.26 11.37
C ASP A 330 7.74 6.17 12.56
N MET A 331 8.85 5.88 13.23
CA MET A 331 9.33 6.71 14.34
C MET A 331 9.98 8.01 13.83
N THR A 332 10.34 8.06 12.54
CA THR A 332 11.03 9.20 11.94
C THR A 332 10.09 10.10 11.14
N GLU A 333 10.10 11.40 11.46
CA GLU A 333 9.37 12.44 10.72
C GLU A 333 9.75 12.43 9.23
N PHE A 334 11.03 12.18 8.93
CA PHE A 334 11.52 12.12 7.55
C PHE A 334 10.84 11.04 6.69
N CYS A 335 10.65 9.83 7.21
CA CYS A 335 10.00 8.76 6.47
C CYS A 335 8.53 9.09 6.18
N VAL A 336 7.82 9.58 7.19
CA VAL A 336 6.42 9.96 7.08
C VAL A 336 6.24 11.11 6.09
N ASP A 337 7.03 12.17 6.21
CA ASP A 337 6.99 13.32 5.32
C ASP A 337 7.34 12.94 3.89
N LYS A 338 8.32 12.06 3.68
CA LYS A 338 8.71 11.63 2.33
C LYS A 338 7.57 10.93 1.58
N LEU A 339 6.72 10.17 2.28
CA LEU A 339 5.54 9.56 1.65
C LEU A 339 4.41 10.57 1.45
N ALA A 340 4.08 11.34 2.50
CA ALA A 340 2.98 12.30 2.46
C ALA A 340 3.17 13.35 1.34
N ASN A 341 4.42 13.70 1.00
CA ASN A 341 4.73 14.69 -0.03
C ASN A 341 4.85 14.12 -1.47
N ARG A 342 4.57 12.83 -1.72
CA ARG A 342 4.69 12.22 -3.06
C ARG A 342 3.37 12.14 -3.85
N GLY A 343 2.49 13.12 -3.67
CA GLY A 343 1.17 13.12 -4.33
C GLY A 343 0.13 12.25 -3.61
N SER A 344 0.51 11.51 -2.57
CA SER A 344 -0.43 10.81 -1.69
C SER A 344 -1.00 11.77 -0.64
N ALA A 345 -1.77 12.78 -1.07
CA ALA A 345 -2.51 13.65 -0.15
C ALA A 345 -3.46 12.86 0.78
N GLN A 346 -3.74 11.59 0.45
CA GLN A 346 -4.51 10.64 1.25
C GLN A 346 -3.67 9.81 2.23
N ALA A 347 -2.34 9.93 2.23
CA ALA A 347 -1.49 9.20 3.16
C ALA A 347 -1.51 9.84 4.55
N GLN A 348 -2.00 9.10 5.53
CA GLN A 348 -2.01 9.49 6.93
C GLN A 348 -0.75 9.02 7.64
N GLY A 349 0.11 9.97 8.00
CA GLY A 349 1.29 9.71 8.81
C GLY A 349 0.97 9.52 10.28
N ILE A 350 1.50 8.48 10.90
CA ILE A 350 1.44 8.25 12.35
C ILE A 350 2.87 8.08 12.88
N LEU A 351 3.28 9.02 13.72
CA LEU A 351 4.63 9.08 14.27
C LEU A 351 4.68 8.29 15.58
N THR A 352 5.14 7.04 15.52
CA THR A 352 5.18 6.16 16.69
C THR A 352 6.10 4.96 16.45
N ASN A 353 6.43 4.23 17.52
CA ASN A 353 7.17 2.98 17.42
C ASN A 353 6.28 1.89 16.78
N ALA A 354 6.87 1.03 15.95
CA ALA A 354 6.13 -0.04 15.29
C ALA A 354 5.49 -1.03 16.26
N GLN A 355 6.17 -1.34 17.37
CA GLN A 355 5.65 -2.18 18.45
C GLN A 355 4.39 -1.56 19.05
N ASP A 356 4.47 -0.32 19.51
CA ASP A 356 3.35 0.38 20.15
C ASP A 356 2.13 0.42 19.22
N PHE A 357 2.35 0.72 17.94
CA PHE A 357 1.29 0.77 16.93
C PHE A 357 0.57 -0.58 16.77
N VAL A 358 1.31 -1.65 16.50
CA VAL A 358 0.72 -2.98 16.22
C VAL A 358 0.06 -3.55 17.47
N VAL A 359 0.67 -3.39 18.64
CA VAL A 359 0.10 -3.83 19.92
C VAL A 359 -1.19 -3.06 20.24
N ASN A 360 -1.21 -1.74 20.01
CA ASN A 360 -2.40 -0.92 20.23
C ASN A 360 -3.55 -1.30 19.26
N LEU A 361 -3.24 -1.54 17.99
CA LEU A 361 -4.21 -2.08 17.03
C LEU A 361 -4.77 -3.41 17.51
N TRP A 362 -3.90 -4.35 17.86
CA TRP A 362 -4.33 -5.68 18.30
C TRP A 362 -5.21 -5.62 19.55
N ASN A 363 -4.83 -4.81 20.54
CA ASN A 363 -5.62 -4.62 21.76
C ASN A 363 -7.04 -4.11 21.51
N ASN A 364 -7.26 -3.31 20.47
CA ASN A 364 -8.57 -2.74 20.13
C ASN A 364 -9.37 -3.59 19.12
N LEU A 365 -8.68 -4.35 18.27
CA LEU A 365 -9.31 -5.16 17.23
C LEU A 365 -9.65 -6.58 17.70
N LYS A 366 -8.90 -7.13 18.67
CA LYS A 366 -9.18 -8.45 19.27
C LYS A 366 -10.49 -8.50 20.07
N LEU A 367 -10.97 -7.35 20.56
CA LEU A 367 -12.12 -7.24 21.47
C LEU A 367 -13.49 -7.31 20.76
N THR A 368 -13.60 -8.05 19.65
CA THR A 368 -14.83 -8.11 18.85
C THR A 368 -15.29 -9.53 18.53
N GLU A 369 -15.28 -10.40 19.54
CA GLU A 369 -16.30 -11.45 19.66
C GLU A 369 -17.06 -11.20 20.98
N PRO A 370 -18.39 -11.05 20.95
CA PRO A 370 -19.21 -11.08 22.15
C PRO A 370 -19.24 -12.46 22.82
#